data_AF-A0A388NZE0-F1
#
_entry.id   AF-A0A388NZE0-F1
#
_cell.length_a   1.000
_cell.length_b   1.000
_cell.length_c   1.000
_cell.angle_alpha   90.00
_cell.angle_beta   90.00
_cell.angle_gamma   90.00
#
_symmetry.space_group_name_H-M   'P 1'
#
loop_
_entity.id
_entity.type
_entity.pdbx_description
1 polymer ?
#
loop_
_entity_poly.entity_id
_entity_poly.type
_entity_poly.pdbx_seq_one_letter_code
_entity_poly.pdbx_strand_id
1 'polypeptide(L)'
;MKEQIKSSGDLVFLNDFSGEYIKIQDGRRLNCRLNRCPSKRVLVFGGSTIFCAEVPDSMTISSELQKMTLDRKIETDVVNYGIPGIRIENQFKILQTVDDLGPRDLVIFYDGVNDLNTISDWT
;
A
#
# COMPACT_ATOMS: atom_id res chain seq x y z
N MET A 1 -7.70 -14.17 0.65
CA MET A 1 -7.00 -12.98 0.10
C MET A 1 -7.04 -12.90 -1.41
N LYS A 2 -6.75 -13.99 -2.16
CA LYS A 2 -6.86 -14.00 -3.63
C LYS A 2 -8.22 -13.51 -4.15
N GLU A 3 -9.30 -13.82 -3.43
CA GLU A 3 -10.68 -13.37 -3.73
C GLU A 3 -10.90 -11.85 -3.61
N GLN A 4 -9.98 -11.14 -2.94
CA GLN A 4 -10.05 -9.69 -2.75
C GLN A 4 -9.22 -8.93 -3.77
N ILE A 5 -8.55 -9.59 -4.72
CA ILE A 5 -7.76 -8.94 -5.76
C ILE A 5 -8.55 -9.02 -7.08
N LYS A 6 -8.78 -7.87 -7.73
CA LYS A 6 -9.34 -7.79 -9.08
C LYS A 6 -8.33 -7.19 -10.03
N SER A 7 -8.42 -7.60 -11.30
CA SER A 7 -7.74 -6.93 -12.40
C SER A 7 -8.76 -6.27 -13.34
N SER A 8 -8.42 -5.09 -13.86
CA SER A 8 -9.16 -4.41 -14.92
C SER A 8 -8.16 -3.95 -15.97
N GLY A 9 -8.10 -4.68 -17.09
CA GLY A 9 -6.97 -4.59 -18.01
C GLY A 9 -5.67 -4.94 -17.28
N ASP A 10 -4.71 -4.03 -17.33
CA ASP A 10 -3.39 -4.16 -16.72
C ASP A 10 -3.32 -3.72 -15.25
N LEU A 11 -4.39 -3.10 -14.74
CA LEU A 11 -4.42 -2.56 -13.39
C LEU A 11 -4.92 -3.62 -12.40
N VAL A 12 -4.28 -3.68 -11.23
CA VAL A 12 -4.62 -4.60 -10.14
C VAL A 12 -5.06 -3.78 -8.93
N PHE A 13 -6.23 -4.10 -8.37
CA PHE A 13 -6.79 -3.41 -7.22
C PHE A 13 -7.33 -4.39 -6.19
N LEU A 14 -7.45 -3.93 -4.95
CA LEU A 14 -8.16 -4.65 -3.91
C LEU A 14 -9.65 -4.31 -3.97
N ASN A 15 -10.50 -5.30 -3.67
CA ASN A 15 -11.88 -5.05 -3.32
C ASN A 15 -11.96 -4.52 -1.90
N ASP A 16 -12.94 -3.65 -1.68
CA ASP A 16 -13.29 -3.22 -0.35
C ASP A 16 -13.71 -4.40 0.51
N PHE A 17 -13.24 -4.40 1.75
CA PHE A 17 -13.42 -5.47 2.70
C PHE A 17 -13.51 -4.88 4.10
N SER A 18 -14.49 -5.29 4.89
CA SER A 18 -14.69 -4.79 6.25
C SER A 18 -14.69 -5.95 7.23
N GLY A 19 -13.50 -6.35 7.69
CA GLY A 19 -13.30 -7.34 8.73
C GLY A 19 -13.02 -6.70 10.09
N GLU A 20 -12.89 -7.55 11.11
CA GLU A 20 -12.53 -7.13 12.47
C GLU A 20 -11.10 -6.57 12.53
N TYR A 21 -10.15 -7.28 11.90
CA TYR A 21 -8.71 -6.94 11.95
C TYR A 21 -8.18 -6.30 10.67
N ILE A 22 -8.82 -6.56 9.53
CA ILE A 22 -8.40 -6.08 8.22
C ILE A 22 -9.55 -5.31 7.59
N LYS A 23 -9.28 -4.06 7.24
CA LYS A 23 -10.20 -3.20 6.51
C LYS A 23 -9.53 -2.65 5.26
N ILE A 24 -10.23 -2.78 4.15
CA ILE A 24 -9.84 -2.26 2.84
C ILE A 24 -10.95 -1.31 2.41
N GLN A 25 -10.57 -0.08 2.09
CA GLN A 25 -11.47 0.97 1.63
C GLN A 25 -10.84 1.69 0.45
N ASP A 26 -11.64 1.91 -0.59
CA ASP A 26 -11.20 2.45 -1.88
C ASP A 26 -9.97 1.69 -2.41
N GLY A 27 -10.01 0.35 -2.31
CA GLY A 27 -8.94 -0.54 -2.75
C GLY A 27 -7.62 -0.44 -2.00
N ARG A 28 -7.59 0.22 -0.83
CA ARG A 28 -6.39 0.39 0.01
C ARG A 28 -6.62 -0.13 1.40
N ARG A 29 -5.58 -0.72 1.98
CA ARG A 29 -5.64 -1.17 3.38
C ARG A 29 -5.63 0.04 4.32
N LEU A 30 -6.51 0.05 5.31
CA LEU A 30 -6.59 1.12 6.30
C LEU A 30 -5.40 1.09 7.27
N ASN A 31 -5.03 2.27 7.77
CA ASN A 31 -3.97 2.47 8.76
C ASN A 31 -4.52 2.90 10.12
N CYS A 32 -3.69 2.81 11.16
CA CYS A 32 -4.06 2.98 12.56
C CYS A 32 -4.74 4.31 12.90
N ARG A 33 -4.40 5.40 12.19
CA ARG A 33 -4.99 6.75 12.34
C ARG A 33 -4.37 7.72 11.32
N LEU A 34 -5.18 8.42 10.54
CA LEU A 34 -4.72 9.50 9.65
C LEU A 34 -4.82 10.87 10.33
N ASN A 35 -4.01 11.83 9.91
CA ASN A 35 -4.21 13.24 10.24
C ASN A 35 -5.46 13.73 9.50
N ARG A 36 -6.28 14.58 10.13
CA ARG A 36 -7.55 15.03 9.52
C ARG A 36 -7.33 15.96 8.31
N CYS A 37 -6.19 16.63 8.25
CA CYS A 37 -5.78 17.53 7.16
C CYS A 37 -4.25 17.46 6.98
N PRO A 38 -3.70 16.39 6.37
CA PRO A 38 -2.26 16.28 6.19
C PRO A 38 -1.75 17.34 5.19
N SER A 39 -0.57 17.92 5.46
CA SER A 39 0.11 18.79 4.48
C SER A 39 0.97 18.01 3.48
N LYS A 40 1.13 16.69 3.70
CA LYS A 40 2.00 15.77 2.94
C LYS A 40 1.49 14.34 3.05
N ARG A 41 1.78 13.49 2.05
CA ARG A 41 1.53 12.05 2.11
C ARG A 41 2.82 11.23 1.91
N VAL A 42 2.88 10.05 2.51
CA VAL A 42 3.83 9.00 2.17
C VAL A 42 3.05 7.84 1.57
N LEU A 43 3.17 7.64 0.27
CA LEU A 43 2.52 6.56 -0.45
C LEU A 43 3.48 5.36 -0.47
N VAL A 44 3.11 4.28 0.22
CA VAL A 44 3.95 3.08 0.36
C VAL A 44 3.41 1.97 -0.51
N PHE A 45 4.12 1.66 -1.58
CA PHE A 45 3.82 0.59 -2.53
C PHE A 45 4.63 -0.67 -2.20
N GLY A 46 4.03 -1.82 -2.44
CA GLY A 46 4.73 -3.09 -2.34
C GLY A 46 3.81 -4.30 -2.34
N GLY A 47 4.43 -5.47 -2.18
CA GLY A 47 3.77 -6.77 -2.14
C GLY A 47 3.05 -7.09 -0.83
N SER A 48 3.02 -8.40 -0.53
CA SER A 48 2.46 -8.95 0.71
C SER A 48 3.09 -8.35 1.97
N THR A 49 4.36 -7.96 1.94
CA THR A 49 5.03 -7.33 3.09
C THR A 49 4.42 -5.98 3.46
N ILE A 50 4.08 -5.15 2.48
CA ILE A 50 3.43 -3.85 2.72
C ILE A 50 1.95 -4.05 3.06
N PHE A 51 1.27 -4.96 2.35
CA PHE A 51 -0.11 -5.31 2.70
C PHE A 51 -0.19 -5.85 4.13
N CYS A 52 0.75 -6.71 4.55
CA CYS A 52 0.98 -7.22 5.92
C CYS A 52 -0.20 -8.00 6.52
N ALA A 53 -0.65 -9.04 5.81
CA ALA A 53 -1.85 -9.85 6.10
C ALA A 53 -1.91 -10.47 7.50
N GLU A 54 -0.76 -10.64 8.14
CA GLU A 54 -0.53 -11.44 9.34
C GLU A 54 -0.89 -10.69 10.63
N VAL A 55 -1.10 -9.38 10.54
CA VAL A 55 -1.35 -8.48 11.67
C VAL A 55 -2.60 -7.63 11.43
N PRO A 56 -3.24 -7.08 12.47
CA PRO A 56 -4.33 -6.12 12.29
C PRO A 56 -3.84 -4.83 11.63
N ASP A 57 -4.76 -4.05 11.07
CA ASP A 57 -4.50 -2.77 10.41
C ASP A 57 -3.63 -1.84 11.27
N SER A 58 -3.81 -1.87 12.59
CA SER A 58 -3.06 -1.05 13.53
C SER A 58 -1.58 -1.37 13.66
N MET A 59 -1.10 -2.49 13.09
CA MET A 59 0.25 -3.03 13.27
C MET A 59 0.99 -3.27 11.95
N THR A 60 0.41 -2.87 10.82
CA THR A 60 1.11 -2.95 9.52
C THR A 60 2.34 -2.03 9.52
N ILE A 61 3.30 -2.29 8.62
CA ILE A 61 4.48 -1.43 8.45
C ILE A 61 4.08 0.03 8.22
N SER A 62 3.06 0.27 7.39
CA SER A 62 2.52 1.62 7.13
C SER A 62 1.92 2.25 8.39
N SER A 63 1.24 1.48 9.24
CA SER A 63 0.72 1.95 10.53
C SER A 63 1.83 2.26 11.53
N GLU A 64 2.88 1.45 11.61
CA GLU A 64 4.03 1.75 12.46
C GLU A 64 4.74 3.03 11.97
N LEU A 65 4.92 3.20 10.67
CA LEU A 65 5.46 4.44 10.10
C LEU A 65 4.57 5.65 10.44
N GLN A 66 3.25 5.50 10.38
CA GLN A 66 2.30 6.55 10.76
C GLN A 66 2.41 6.92 12.24
N LYS A 67 2.60 5.94 13.14
CA LYS A 67 2.83 6.22 14.57
C LYS A 67 4.12 7.00 14.76
N MET A 68 5.19 6.63 14.07
CA MET A 68 6.47 7.35 14.14
C MET A 68 6.37 8.80 13.63
N THR A 69 5.57 9.08 12.60
CA THR A 69 5.35 10.47 12.15
C THR A 69 4.55 11.26 13.18
N LEU A 70 3.52 10.67 13.77
CA LEU A 70 2.72 11.28 14.83
C LEU A 70 3.55 11.59 16.09
N ASP A 71 4.37 10.65 16.54
CA ASP A 71 5.24 10.83 17.72
C ASP A 71 6.25 11.96 17.52
N ARG A 72 6.68 12.17 16.28
CA ARG A 72 7.59 13.25 15.87
C ARG A 72 6.85 14.55 15.51
N LYS A 73 5.53 14.60 15.64
CA LYS A 73 4.68 15.74 15.26
C LYS A 73 4.87 16.17 13.81
N ILE A 74 5.08 15.20 12.92
CA ILE A 74 5.18 15.42 11.49
C ILE A 74 3.77 15.24 10.90
N GLU A 75 3.23 16.30 10.31
CA GLU A 75 1.90 16.34 9.68
C GLU A 75 1.88 15.61 8.33
N THR A 76 2.08 14.29 8.37
CA THR A 76 2.11 13.44 7.18
C THR A 76 1.23 12.22 7.37
N ASP A 77 0.46 11.92 6.33
CA ASP A 77 -0.33 10.69 6.24
C ASP A 77 0.41 9.60 5.48
N VAL A 78 0.52 8.44 6.09
CA VAL A 78 1.07 7.24 5.44
C VAL A 78 -0.09 6.46 4.83
N VAL A 79 0.02 6.12 3.55
CA VAL A 79 -1.02 5.42 2.79
C VAL A 79 -0.46 4.08 2.33
N ASN A 80 -1.19 3.00 2.63
CA ASN A 80 -0.78 1.63 2.31
C ASN A 80 -1.34 1.23 0.93
N TYR A 81 -0.47 1.22 -0.08
CA TYR A 81 -0.74 0.71 -1.43
C TYR A 81 -0.27 -0.74 -1.61
N GLY A 82 -0.14 -1.48 -0.51
CA GLY A 82 0.28 -2.87 -0.53
C GLY A 82 -0.75 -3.76 -1.21
N ILE A 83 -0.33 -4.55 -2.19
CA ILE A 83 -1.18 -5.58 -2.81
C ILE A 83 -0.40 -6.91 -2.83
N PRO A 84 -0.93 -7.99 -2.23
CA PRO A 84 -0.23 -9.28 -2.20
C PRO A 84 0.13 -9.78 -3.61
N GLY A 85 1.39 -10.18 -3.80
CA GLY A 85 1.89 -10.72 -5.06
C GLY A 85 2.08 -9.68 -6.18
N ILE A 86 1.89 -8.39 -5.92
CA ILE A 86 2.11 -7.35 -6.92
C ILE A 86 3.61 -7.18 -7.24
N ARG A 87 3.91 -6.84 -8.49
CA ARG A 87 5.26 -6.59 -9.03
C ARG A 87 5.46 -5.11 -9.34
N ILE A 88 6.69 -4.74 -9.67
CA ILE A 88 7.05 -3.33 -9.83
C ILE A 88 6.28 -2.64 -10.96
N GLU A 89 6.03 -3.35 -12.06
CA GLU A 89 5.29 -2.80 -13.21
C GLU A 89 3.87 -2.40 -12.84
N ASN A 90 3.20 -3.17 -11.99
CA ASN A 90 1.83 -2.90 -11.56
C ASN A 90 1.79 -1.78 -10.51
N GLN A 91 2.81 -1.70 -9.64
CA GLN A 91 2.91 -0.61 -8.66
C GLN A 91 3.07 0.75 -9.36
N PHE A 92 3.88 0.83 -10.43
CA PHE A 92 3.98 2.04 -11.24
C PHE A 92 2.66 2.40 -11.94
N LYS A 93 1.94 1.42 -12.49
CA LYS A 93 0.64 1.66 -13.10
C LYS A 93 -0.38 2.20 -12.08
N ILE A 94 -0.36 1.71 -10.83
CA ILE A 94 -1.22 2.26 -9.78
C ILE A 94 -0.80 3.70 -9.43
N LEU A 95 0.50 4.00 -9.32
CA LEU A 95 0.96 5.38 -9.08
C LEU A 95 0.45 6.35 -10.16
N GLN A 96 0.39 5.92 -11.42
CA GLN A 96 -0.15 6.73 -12.53
C GLN A 96 -1.65 7.03 -12.39
N THR A 97 -2.39 6.33 -11.53
CA THR A 97 -3.81 6.61 -11.23
C THR A 97 -4.00 7.60 -10.08
N VAL A 98 -2.91 8.05 -9.44
CA VAL A 98 -2.98 9.05 -8.36
C VAL A 98 -3.01 10.46 -8.98
N ASP A 99 -4.22 10.93 -9.26
CA ASP A 99 -4.45 12.20 -9.97
C ASP A 99 -4.08 13.46 -9.16
N ASP A 100 -3.95 13.34 -7.84
CA ASP A 100 -3.68 14.44 -6.91
C ASP A 100 -2.25 14.42 -6.34
N LEU A 101 -1.31 13.73 -6.99
CA LEU A 101 0.08 13.62 -6.52
C LEU A 101 0.73 15.00 -6.43
N GLY A 102 1.11 15.41 -5.21
CA GLY A 102 1.65 16.73 -4.91
C GLY A 102 3.18 16.75 -4.80
N PRO A 103 3.83 17.92 -4.95
CA PRO A 103 5.29 18.05 -4.89
C PRO A 103 5.89 17.78 -3.50
N ARG A 104 5.05 17.62 -2.46
CA ARG A 104 5.48 17.30 -1.09
C ARG A 104 5.21 15.85 -0.70
N ASP A 105 4.63 15.08 -1.61
CA ASP A 105 4.39 13.66 -1.40
C ASP A 105 5.70 12.89 -1.53
N LEU A 106 5.84 11.87 -0.69
CA LEU A 106 6.93 10.90 -0.76
C LEU A 106 6.37 9.58 -1.26
N VAL A 107 6.99 9.01 -2.29
CA VAL A 107 6.64 7.67 -2.79
C VAL A 107 7.73 6.70 -2.40
N ILE A 108 7.34 5.59 -1.76
CA ILE A 108 8.24 4.51 -1.37
C ILE A 108 7.79 3.25 -2.10
N PHE A 109 8.69 2.65 -2.87
CA PHE A 109 8.51 1.30 -3.43
C PHE A 109 9.32 0.32 -2.59
N TYR A 110 8.64 -0.62 -1.94
CA TYR A 110 9.26 -1.76 -1.27
C TYR A 110 8.96 -3.02 -2.09
N ASP A 111 9.90 -3.42 -2.94
CA ASP A 111 9.69 -4.44 -3.96
C ASP A 111 10.92 -5.33 -4.22
N GLY A 112 10.71 -6.42 -4.97
CA GLY A 112 11.75 -7.24 -5.59
C GLY A 112 11.37 -8.73 -5.65
N VAL A 113 10.77 -9.27 -4.59
CA VAL A 113 10.60 -10.74 -4.46
C VAL A 113 9.62 -11.33 -5.49
N ASN A 114 8.57 -10.61 -5.88
CA ASN A 114 7.57 -11.12 -6.82
C ASN A 114 8.06 -11.07 -8.27
N ASP A 115 9.02 -10.19 -8.56
CA ASP A 115 9.66 -10.00 -9.85
C ASP A 115 10.65 -11.14 -10.11
N LEU A 116 11.39 -11.58 -9.10
CA LEU A 116 12.33 -12.71 -9.21
C LEU A 116 11.65 -14.00 -9.68
N ASN A 117 10.39 -14.23 -9.31
CA ASN A 117 9.61 -15.39 -9.74
C ASN A 117 9.32 -15.43 -11.25
N THR A 118 9.67 -14.39 -12.02
CA THR A 118 9.54 -14.37 -13.49
C THR A 118 10.81 -14.79 -14.21
N ILE A 119 11.94 -14.82 -13.51
CA ILE A 119 13.25 -15.10 -14.09
C ILE A 119 13.59 -16.60 -14.00
N SER A 120 12.86 -17.36 -13.17
CA SER A 120 13.08 -18.81 -12.98
C SER A 120 12.66 -19.69 -14.15
N ASP A 121 11.98 -19.16 -15.17
CA ASP A 121 11.59 -19.91 -16.37
C ASP A 121 12.77 -20.05 -17.38
N TRP A 122 13.97 -19.61 -17.02
CA TRP A 122 15.19 -19.64 -17.85
C TRP A 122 16.22 -20.71 -17.44
N THR A 123 15.84 -21.66 -16.59
CA THR A 123 16.65 -22.86 -16.21
C THR A 123 15.86 -24.12 -16.43
#